data_AF-A0A6F8VCK1-F1
#
_entry.id   AF-A0A6F8VCK1-F1
#
_cell.length_a   1.000
_cell.length_b   1.000
_cell.length_c   1.000
_cell.angle_alpha   90.00
_cell.angle_beta   90.00
_cell.angle_gamma   90.00
#
_symmetry.space_group_name_H-M   'P 1'
#
loop_
_entity.id
_entity.type
_entity.pdbx_description
1 polymer ?
#
loop_
_entity_poly.entity_id
_entity_poly.type
_entity_poly.pdbx_seq_one_letter_code
_entity_poly.pdbx_strand_id
1 'polypeptide(L)'
;MSISSATRKAGPYSCNGATVAFPFSFKVFAAGDVRVVLTEAAGIESDLTIAMNYSVAINADQDANPGGTVTTVATYATGYLITLTSQVQNLQPVTLTNQGGFYPKVINDALDRLTILVQQVAEQVGRAVKVGISSATSPDQLIATLLTAVANALTYSGNASSSATAAANSAASAAASAAAAIATPVAAPIHAAPSAALVDADEMGFWDSVSLGLSKVTWANVKATLKTYLDTLYAAKGSNTDITSLTPSSPGTINNMAIGGGTPLAGAFTTLTANGGIQSTSPSALIGYGTGSGGMVTQTTSKSTAVTLNKPGGQIVMNNAALASGVAVTFQLNNSLISPSDMVDVVVSDSVATAGSYEVWSSDARAGNCQITLRNISAGSLSNAVVLQFGVRKGVTV
;
A
#
# COMPACT_ATOMS: atom_id res chain seq x y z
N MET A 1 68.69 68.06 37.22
CA MET A 1 67.24 68.42 37.18
C MET A 1 66.45 67.28 37.78
N SER A 2 65.28 67.59 38.32
CA SER A 2 64.32 66.59 38.81
C SER A 2 63.73 65.77 37.65
N ILE A 3 63.11 64.63 37.98
CA ILE A 3 62.43 63.78 36.99
C ILE A 3 61.43 64.60 36.14
N SER A 4 61.63 64.63 34.83
CA SER A 4 60.83 65.39 33.85
C SER A 4 60.09 64.51 32.82
N SER A 5 60.25 63.18 32.90
CA SER A 5 59.58 62.21 32.04
C SER A 5 58.88 61.14 32.87
N ALA A 6 57.69 60.73 32.44
CA ALA A 6 56.91 59.64 33.04
C ALA A 6 57.19 58.26 32.40
N THR A 7 57.95 58.22 31.30
CA THR A 7 58.20 56.99 30.55
C THR A 7 59.26 56.14 31.27
N ARG A 8 58.90 54.89 31.59
CA ARG A 8 59.80 53.92 32.26
C ARG A 8 60.14 52.69 31.46
N LYS A 9 59.64 52.63 30.23
CA LYS A 9 59.81 51.52 29.30
C LYS A 9 60.43 52.04 28.01
N ALA A 10 61.44 51.36 27.49
CA ALA A 10 62.01 51.60 26.17
C ALA A 10 61.92 50.31 25.34
N GLY A 11 61.67 50.46 24.04
CA GLY A 11 61.26 49.36 23.16
C GLY A 11 59.74 49.07 23.25
N PRO A 12 59.27 47.88 22.82
CA PRO A 12 60.09 46.73 22.42
C PRO A 12 60.90 47.00 21.15
N TYR A 13 62.19 46.71 21.18
CA TYR A 13 63.09 46.80 20.04
C TYR A 13 63.07 45.49 19.26
N SER A 14 62.74 45.53 17.97
CA SER A 14 62.83 44.35 17.11
C SER A 14 64.27 43.96 16.85
N CYS A 15 64.60 42.70 17.11
CA CYS A 15 65.92 42.16 16.82
C CYS A 15 66.01 41.71 15.35
N ASN A 16 67.23 41.69 14.80
CA ASN A 16 67.50 41.39 13.38
C ASN A 16 68.69 40.42 13.20
N GLY A 17 69.18 39.81 14.27
CA GLY A 17 70.37 38.95 14.26
C GLY A 17 71.71 39.70 14.31
N ALA A 18 71.72 41.03 14.38
CA ALA A 18 72.96 41.83 14.34
C ALA A 18 73.01 42.98 15.37
N THR A 19 71.91 43.65 15.66
CA THR A 19 71.86 44.77 16.62
C THR A 19 72.06 44.27 18.05
N VAL A 20 73.02 44.86 18.76
CA VAL A 20 73.31 44.56 20.18
C VAL A 20 73.13 45.77 21.10
N ALA A 21 73.07 46.99 20.56
CA ALA A 21 72.95 48.22 21.33
C ALA A 21 71.50 48.76 21.31
N PHE A 22 70.93 48.96 22.49
CA PHE A 22 69.54 49.36 22.70
C PHE A 22 69.48 50.57 23.64
N PRO A 23 69.09 51.77 23.15
CA PRO A 23 69.08 52.98 23.97
C PRO A 23 67.88 53.02 24.92
N PHE A 24 67.98 53.80 26.00
CA PHE A 24 66.85 54.19 26.85
C PHE A 24 67.03 55.64 27.30
N SER A 25 65.93 56.32 27.62
CA SER A 25 65.90 57.76 27.95
C SER A 25 65.40 58.07 29.37
N PHE A 26 65.09 57.05 30.18
CA PHE A 26 64.66 57.23 31.56
C PHE A 26 65.86 57.31 32.51
N LYS A 27 65.74 58.18 33.53
CA LYS A 27 66.79 58.38 34.56
C LYS A 27 66.97 57.12 35.41
N VAL A 28 68.22 56.74 35.67
CA VAL A 28 68.64 55.66 36.58
C VAL A 28 69.78 56.14 37.48
N PHE A 29 70.00 55.51 38.63
CA PHE A 29 71.09 55.87 39.55
C PHE A 29 72.32 54.97 39.38
N ALA A 30 72.10 53.71 39.02
CA ALA A 30 73.14 52.72 38.78
C ALA A 30 72.78 51.79 37.61
N ALA A 31 73.78 51.10 37.05
CA ALA A 31 73.58 50.15 35.95
C ALA A 31 72.60 49.02 36.31
N GLY A 32 72.57 48.61 37.59
CA GLY A 32 71.64 47.61 38.11
C GLY A 32 70.19 48.07 38.23
N ASP A 33 69.89 49.36 38.01
CA ASP A 33 68.52 49.89 38.01
C ASP A 33 67.84 49.73 36.63
N VAL A 34 68.50 49.11 35.66
CA VAL A 34 67.91 48.76 34.35
C VAL A 34 67.62 47.27 34.32
N ARG A 35 66.37 46.90 34.02
CA ARG A 35 65.92 45.53 33.75
C ARG A 35 65.75 45.36 32.24
N VAL A 36 66.26 44.25 31.74
CA VAL A 36 66.23 43.90 30.31
C VAL A 36 65.44 42.61 30.15
N VAL A 37 64.34 42.69 29.42
CA VAL A 37 63.45 41.56 29.12
C VAL A 37 63.64 41.15 27.67
N LEU A 38 63.91 39.87 27.44
CA LEU A 38 63.90 39.23 26.13
C LEU A 38 62.54 38.57 25.90
N THR A 39 61.88 38.93 24.81
CA THR A 39 60.70 38.22 24.31
C THR A 39 61.10 37.34 23.14
N GLU A 40 60.85 36.04 23.23
CA GLU A 40 61.11 35.09 22.14
C GLU A 40 60.05 35.19 21.03
N ALA A 41 60.29 34.58 19.87
CA ALA A 41 59.35 34.58 18.76
C ALA A 41 57.97 33.95 19.10
N ALA A 42 57.94 33.03 20.08
CA ALA A 42 56.70 32.44 20.60
C ALA A 42 55.95 33.34 21.60
N GLY A 43 56.47 34.53 21.91
CA GLY A 43 55.89 35.47 22.87
C GLY A 43 56.25 35.20 24.34
N ILE A 44 57.16 34.27 24.62
CA ILE A 44 57.63 33.97 25.98
C ILE A 44 58.63 35.05 26.42
N GLU A 45 58.40 35.65 27.59
CA GLU A 45 59.28 36.65 28.20
C GLU A 45 60.23 36.03 29.23
N SER A 46 61.50 36.46 29.21
CA SER A 46 62.51 36.09 30.20
C SER A 46 63.39 37.29 30.57
N ASP A 47 63.90 37.30 31.80
CA ASP A 47 64.83 38.33 32.27
C ASP A 47 66.27 37.99 31.91
N LEU A 48 66.98 38.96 31.31
CA LEU A 48 68.42 38.87 31.12
C LEU A 48 69.15 39.30 32.40
N THR A 49 70.31 38.69 32.66
CA THR A 49 71.15 39.00 33.82
C THR A 49 72.27 39.97 33.45
N ILE A 50 72.43 41.05 34.21
CA ILE A 50 73.52 42.03 34.00
C ILE A 50 74.90 41.37 34.16
N ALA A 51 75.90 41.84 33.42
CA ALA A 51 77.26 41.31 33.30
C ALA A 51 77.38 39.92 32.65
N MET A 52 76.33 39.08 32.70
CA MET A 52 76.29 37.80 31.98
C MET A 52 75.73 37.94 30.56
N ASN A 53 74.59 38.63 30.42
CA ASN A 53 73.85 38.70 29.16
C ASN A 53 73.88 40.11 28.54
N TYR A 54 74.11 41.15 29.33
CA TYR A 54 74.23 42.52 28.84
C TYR A 54 75.07 43.39 29.77
N SER A 55 75.51 44.53 29.24
CA SER A 55 76.13 45.64 29.98
C SER A 55 75.32 46.91 29.79
N VAL A 56 75.46 47.88 30.70
CA VAL A 56 74.74 49.16 30.64
C VAL A 56 75.75 50.31 30.71
N ALA A 57 75.73 51.17 29.70
CA ALA A 57 76.43 52.45 29.71
C ALA A 57 75.42 53.56 30.04
N ILE A 58 75.59 54.20 31.19
CA ILE A 58 74.73 55.30 31.66
C ILE A 58 75.35 56.62 31.20
N ASN A 59 74.53 57.57 30.72
CA ASN A 59 75.02 58.90 30.37
C ASN A 59 75.65 59.60 31.58
N ALA A 60 76.77 60.28 31.38
CA ALA A 60 77.58 60.88 32.46
C ALA A 60 76.81 61.87 33.36
N ASP A 61 75.85 62.59 32.77
CA ASP A 61 74.97 63.51 33.49
C ASP A 61 73.51 63.05 33.33
N GLN A 62 73.02 62.28 34.31
CA GLN A 62 71.63 61.80 34.37
C GLN A 62 70.60 62.91 34.66
N ASP A 63 71.07 64.10 35.02
CA ASP A 63 70.27 65.25 35.37
C ASP A 63 70.01 66.15 34.16
N ALA A 64 70.98 66.25 33.24
CA ALA A 64 70.87 67.00 32.00
C ALA A 64 70.49 66.13 30.79
N ASN A 65 70.97 64.87 30.76
CA ASN A 65 70.74 63.92 29.67
C ASN A 65 70.42 62.52 30.22
N PRO A 66 69.21 62.32 30.79
CA PRO A 66 68.83 61.04 31.39
C PRO A 66 68.86 59.89 30.39
N GLY A 67 69.16 58.68 30.87
CA GLY A 67 69.18 57.48 30.05
C GLY A 67 70.57 56.90 29.80
N GLY A 68 70.70 56.10 28.75
CA GLY A 68 71.91 55.35 28.45
C GLY A 68 71.70 54.34 27.33
N THR A 69 72.63 53.41 27.19
CA THR A 69 72.56 52.32 26.20
C THR A 69 72.84 50.98 26.88
N VAL A 70 71.94 50.03 26.67
CA VAL A 70 72.13 48.61 27.01
C VAL A 70 72.83 47.94 25.83
N THR A 71 73.90 47.20 26.07
CA THR A 71 74.57 46.38 25.04
C THR A 71 74.47 44.91 25.42
N THR A 72 73.76 44.11 24.63
CA THR A 72 73.65 42.66 24.82
C THR A 72 74.94 41.95 24.39
N VAL A 73 75.28 40.86 25.08
CA VAL A 73 76.45 40.03 24.76
C VAL A 73 76.17 39.16 23.53
N ALA A 74 74.93 38.69 23.39
CA ALA A 74 74.45 37.93 22.25
C ALA A 74 73.65 38.81 21.27
N THR A 75 73.63 38.39 20.00
CA THR A 75 72.68 38.87 18.99
C THR A 75 71.45 37.98 18.99
N TYR A 76 70.26 38.57 18.94
CA TYR A 76 69.00 37.83 18.86
C TYR A 76 68.42 37.89 17.44
N ALA A 77 67.88 36.78 16.96
CA ALA A 77 67.36 36.66 15.59
C ALA A 77 66.07 37.47 15.36
N THR A 78 65.67 37.62 14.09
CA THR A 78 64.36 38.20 13.73
C THR A 78 63.22 37.45 14.43
N GLY A 79 62.26 38.20 14.97
CA GLY A 79 61.14 37.68 15.76
C GLY A 79 61.33 37.81 17.27
N TYR A 80 62.58 38.02 17.75
CA TYR A 80 62.84 38.36 19.15
C TYR A 80 62.67 39.87 19.39
N LEU A 81 62.26 40.23 20.61
CA LEU A 81 62.14 41.61 21.06
C LEU A 81 62.99 41.86 22.31
N ILE A 82 63.60 43.04 22.43
CA ILE A 82 64.24 43.51 23.65
C ILE A 82 63.44 44.67 24.23
N THR A 83 63.03 44.53 25.48
CA THR A 83 62.32 45.59 26.22
C THR A 83 63.16 45.99 27.43
N LEU A 84 63.37 47.30 27.59
CA LEU A 84 64.12 47.85 28.72
C LEU A 84 63.14 48.52 29.68
N THR A 85 63.29 48.30 30.97
CA THR A 85 62.49 48.99 32.00
C THR A 85 63.33 49.32 33.22
N SER A 86 62.82 50.19 34.08
CA SER A 86 63.47 50.58 35.33
C SER A 86 63.22 49.55 36.44
N GLN A 87 64.24 49.23 37.21
CA GLN A 87 64.23 48.30 38.34
C GLN A 87 64.98 48.88 39.55
N VAL A 88 64.67 50.13 39.90
CA VAL A 88 65.13 50.71 41.15
C VAL A 88 64.52 49.92 42.31
N GLN A 89 65.34 49.50 43.26
CA GLN A 89 64.88 48.79 44.45
C GLN A 89 63.94 49.64 45.31
N ASN A 90 62.88 49.03 45.83
CA ASN A 90 61.87 49.65 46.71
C ASN A 90 62.40 49.88 48.15
N LEU A 91 63.58 50.49 48.27
CA LEU A 91 64.26 50.81 49.52
C LEU A 91 64.62 52.30 49.54
N GLN A 92 64.68 52.88 50.74
CA GLN A 92 65.18 54.23 50.97
C GLN A 92 66.62 54.15 51.52
N PRO A 93 67.67 54.47 50.72
CA PRO A 93 69.06 54.39 51.18
C PRO A 93 69.51 55.64 51.97
N VAL A 94 68.75 56.74 51.90
CA VAL A 94 69.12 58.03 52.53
C VAL A 94 68.46 58.15 53.90
N THR A 95 69.27 58.47 54.91
CA THR A 95 68.83 58.84 56.26
C THR A 95 69.22 60.28 56.55
N LEU A 96 68.26 61.13 56.90
CA LEU A 96 68.51 62.52 57.30
C LEU A 96 68.68 62.59 58.82
N THR A 97 69.72 63.25 59.31
CA THR A 97 70.02 63.42 60.74
C THR A 97 69.78 64.86 61.19
N ASN A 98 69.35 65.04 62.44
CA ASN A 98 69.19 66.36 63.03
C ASN A 98 70.55 67.08 63.12
N GLN A 99 70.56 68.39 62.81
CA GLN A 99 71.77 69.23 62.77
C GLN A 99 72.79 68.83 61.69
N GLY A 100 72.42 67.97 60.74
CA GLY A 100 73.22 67.70 59.54
C GLY A 100 73.21 68.90 58.56
N GLY A 101 74.24 68.99 57.72
CA GLY A 101 74.31 70.01 56.67
C GLY A 101 73.20 69.84 55.62
N PHE A 102 72.73 70.95 55.04
CA PHE A 102 71.77 70.92 53.94
C PHE A 102 72.48 70.58 52.63
N TYR A 103 72.28 69.35 52.13
CA TYR A 103 72.83 68.89 50.85
C TYR A 103 71.69 68.75 49.82
N PRO A 104 71.41 69.79 49.00
CA PRO A 104 70.28 69.77 48.06
C PRO A 104 70.29 68.56 47.12
N LYS A 105 71.48 68.11 46.68
CA LYS A 105 71.62 66.96 45.79
C LYS A 105 71.08 65.68 46.42
N VAL A 106 71.39 65.41 47.69
CA VAL A 106 70.95 64.21 48.40
C VAL A 106 69.42 64.19 48.53
N ILE A 107 68.82 65.35 48.80
CA ILE A 107 67.36 65.49 48.91
C ILE A 107 66.69 65.30 47.54
N ASN A 108 67.22 65.94 46.49
CA ASN A 108 66.71 65.78 45.13
C ASN A 108 66.83 64.33 44.64
N ASP A 109 67.96 63.65 44.86
CA ASP A 109 68.14 62.23 44.50
C ASP A 109 67.11 61.33 45.24
N ALA A 110 66.82 61.63 46.51
CA ALA A 110 65.82 60.89 47.28
C ALA A 110 64.38 61.11 46.77
N LEU A 111 64.00 62.34 46.45
CA LEU A 111 62.69 62.68 45.88
C LEU A 111 62.53 62.15 44.45
N ASP A 112 63.58 62.24 43.64
CA ASP A 112 63.62 61.65 42.31
C ASP A 112 63.40 60.14 42.42
N ARG A 113 64.10 59.44 43.33
CA ARG A 113 63.92 58.00 43.56
C ARG A 113 62.48 57.65 43.89
N LEU A 114 61.82 58.37 44.78
CA LEU A 114 60.40 58.13 45.08
C LEU A 114 59.52 58.34 43.83
N THR A 115 59.81 59.37 43.04
CA THR A 115 59.11 59.60 41.76
C THR A 115 59.34 58.45 40.78
N ILE A 116 60.57 57.91 40.70
CA ILE A 116 60.90 56.72 39.90
C ILE A 116 60.07 55.52 40.35
N LEU A 117 60.00 55.25 41.66
CA LEU A 117 59.27 54.12 42.21
C LEU A 117 57.76 54.23 41.91
N VAL A 118 57.17 55.42 42.00
CA VAL A 118 55.77 55.65 41.62
C VAL A 118 55.55 55.38 40.13
N GLN A 119 56.43 55.85 39.27
CA GLN A 119 56.35 55.59 37.82
C GLN A 119 56.52 54.10 37.48
N GLN A 120 57.42 53.39 38.18
CA GLN A 120 57.58 51.94 38.04
C GLN A 120 56.31 51.19 38.44
N VAL A 121 55.70 51.53 39.57
CA VAL A 121 54.43 50.92 40.00
C VAL A 121 53.31 51.27 39.00
N ALA A 122 53.24 52.50 38.51
CA ALA A 122 52.26 52.89 37.50
C ALA A 122 52.40 52.10 36.19
N GLU A 123 53.63 51.81 35.74
CA GLU A 123 53.89 50.93 34.60
C GLU A 123 53.37 49.51 34.86
N GLN A 124 53.73 48.93 36.01
CA GLN A 124 53.33 47.57 36.38
C GLN A 124 51.81 47.42 36.53
N VAL A 125 51.14 48.37 37.18
CA VAL A 125 49.67 48.41 37.30
C VAL A 125 49.01 48.71 35.96
N GLY A 126 49.68 49.47 35.07
CA GLY A 126 49.23 49.75 33.72
C GLY A 126 48.95 48.49 32.90
N ARG A 127 49.73 47.44 33.13
CA ARG A 127 49.64 46.12 32.47
C ARG A 127 48.96 45.03 33.30
N ALA A 128 48.39 45.37 34.46
CA ALA A 128 47.62 44.44 35.28
C ALA A 128 46.14 44.38 34.84
N VAL A 129 45.48 43.25 35.14
CA VAL A 129 44.01 43.14 35.01
C VAL A 129 43.35 44.05 36.06
N LYS A 130 42.46 44.93 35.60
CA LYS A 130 41.73 45.88 36.45
C LYS A 130 40.26 45.56 36.48
N VAL A 131 39.68 45.72 37.66
CA VAL A 131 38.23 45.68 37.90
C VAL A 131 37.75 47.11 38.19
N GLY A 132 36.44 47.33 38.07
CA GLY A 132 35.85 48.64 38.37
C GLY A 132 36.09 49.05 39.82
N ILE A 133 36.26 50.35 40.08
CA ILE A 133 36.56 50.87 41.43
C ILE A 133 35.50 50.49 42.48
N SER A 134 34.24 50.41 42.08
CA SER A 134 33.12 50.03 42.95
C SER A 134 32.75 48.53 42.83
N SER A 135 33.56 47.75 42.12
CA SER A 135 33.32 46.31 41.93
C SER A 135 33.67 45.55 43.21
N ALA A 136 32.78 44.66 43.64
CA ALA A 136 33.09 43.69 44.69
C ALA A 136 33.91 42.49 44.18
N THR A 137 34.03 42.33 42.85
CA THR A 137 34.78 41.25 42.21
C THR A 137 36.27 41.58 42.15
N SER A 138 37.13 40.69 42.66
CA SER A 138 38.58 40.80 42.51
C SER A 138 39.05 40.41 41.10
N PRO A 139 40.24 40.86 40.64
CA PRO A 139 40.81 40.40 39.37
C PRO A 139 40.90 38.87 39.25
N ASP A 140 41.24 38.17 40.33
CA ASP A 140 41.31 36.71 40.35
C ASP A 140 39.93 36.08 40.14
N GLN A 141 38.88 36.64 40.76
CA GLN A 141 37.50 36.19 40.55
C GLN A 141 37.01 36.46 39.12
N LEU A 142 37.40 37.59 38.51
CA LEU A 142 37.10 37.88 37.12
C LEU A 142 37.75 36.84 36.19
N ILE A 143 39.02 36.51 36.40
CA ILE A 143 39.73 35.48 35.63
C ILE A 143 39.06 34.11 35.80
N ALA A 144 38.72 33.73 37.04
CA ALA A 144 38.03 32.46 37.31
C ALA A 144 36.67 32.41 36.58
N THR A 145 35.91 33.51 36.62
CA THR A 145 34.61 33.61 35.92
C THR A 145 34.77 33.47 34.41
N LEU A 146 35.80 34.08 33.82
CA LEU A 146 36.10 33.96 32.40
C LEU A 146 36.48 32.52 32.02
N LEU A 147 37.30 31.85 32.84
CA LEU A 147 37.67 30.45 32.61
C LEU A 147 36.44 29.53 32.70
N THR A 148 35.54 29.76 33.66
CA THR A 148 34.27 29.04 33.75
C THR A 148 33.37 29.32 32.54
N ALA A 149 33.29 30.56 32.07
CA ALA A 149 32.51 30.91 30.88
C ALA A 149 33.04 30.18 29.63
N VAL A 150 34.36 30.10 29.47
CA VAL A 150 35.00 29.33 28.38
C VAL A 150 34.68 27.84 28.50
N ALA A 151 34.78 27.26 29.69
CA ALA A 151 34.44 25.85 29.91
C ALA A 151 32.97 25.55 29.56
N ASN A 152 32.04 26.40 30.02
CA ASN A 152 30.62 26.29 29.70
C ASN A 152 30.36 26.39 28.19
N ALA A 153 31.04 27.31 27.50
CA ALA A 153 30.93 27.45 26.05
C ALA A 153 31.36 26.18 25.30
N LEU A 154 32.46 25.55 25.72
CA LEU A 154 32.91 24.27 25.16
C LEU A 154 31.88 23.15 25.41
N THR A 155 31.32 23.08 26.62
CA THR A 155 30.25 22.11 26.95
C THR A 155 29.01 22.34 26.08
N TYR A 156 28.54 23.58 25.95
CA TYR A 156 27.37 23.89 25.11
C TYR A 156 27.60 23.54 23.64
N SER A 157 28.81 23.77 23.11
CA SER A 157 29.18 23.33 21.77
C SER A 157 29.08 21.81 21.60
N GLY A 158 29.59 21.03 22.57
CA GLY A 158 29.52 19.58 22.55
C GLY A 158 28.09 19.04 22.64
N ASN A 159 27.25 19.65 23.49
CA ASN A 159 25.84 19.31 23.63
C ASN A 159 25.06 19.59 22.35
N ALA A 160 25.31 20.73 21.69
CA ALA A 160 24.70 21.06 20.41
C ALA A 160 25.06 20.03 19.32
N SER A 161 26.34 19.65 19.23
CA SER A 161 26.78 18.60 18.29
C SER A 161 26.10 17.26 18.56
N SER A 162 26.00 16.86 19.83
CA SER A 162 25.34 15.61 20.23
C SER A 162 23.85 15.63 19.92
N SER A 163 23.18 16.75 20.16
CA SER A 163 21.76 16.95 19.85
C SER A 163 21.49 16.88 18.35
N ALA A 164 22.34 17.48 17.52
CA ALA A 164 22.24 17.38 16.06
C ALA A 164 22.35 15.93 15.57
N THR A 165 23.30 15.15 16.11
CA THR A 165 23.44 13.72 15.80
C THR A 165 22.20 12.92 16.23
N ALA A 166 21.68 13.18 17.44
CA ALA A 166 20.47 12.50 17.92
C ALA A 166 19.24 12.81 17.05
N ALA A 167 19.08 14.06 16.60
CA ALA A 167 18.03 14.45 15.67
C ALA A 167 18.17 13.75 14.31
N ALA A 168 19.40 13.68 13.75
CA ALA A 168 19.67 12.97 12.50
C ALA A 168 19.34 11.47 12.61
N ASN A 169 19.73 10.83 13.71
CA ASN A 169 19.39 9.43 13.98
C ASN A 169 17.89 9.22 14.10
N SER A 170 17.19 10.12 14.80
CA SER A 170 15.72 10.05 14.95
C SER A 170 15.01 10.18 13.60
N ALA A 171 15.49 11.08 12.72
CA ALA A 171 14.98 11.22 11.36
C ALA A 171 15.22 9.95 10.52
N ALA A 172 16.41 9.34 10.63
CA ALA A 172 16.72 8.08 9.94
C ALA A 172 15.84 6.92 10.44
N SER A 173 15.62 6.79 11.75
CA SER A 173 14.73 5.79 12.33
C SER A 173 13.28 5.99 11.90
N ALA A 174 12.81 7.23 11.83
CA ALA A 174 11.48 7.56 11.31
C ALA A 174 11.33 7.16 9.82
N ALA A 175 12.32 7.48 8.99
CA ALA A 175 12.35 7.07 7.58
C ALA A 175 12.35 5.55 7.41
N ALA A 176 13.16 4.83 8.20
CA ALA A 176 13.19 3.36 8.22
C ALA A 176 11.84 2.76 8.64
N SER A 177 11.17 3.37 9.63
CA SER A 177 9.86 2.93 10.11
C SER A 177 8.77 3.14 9.04
N ALA A 178 8.81 4.28 8.33
CA ALA A 178 7.92 4.53 7.20
C ALA A 178 8.16 3.54 6.04
N ALA A 179 9.42 3.23 5.74
CA ALA A 179 9.80 2.22 4.74
C ALA A 179 9.35 0.80 5.15
N ALA A 180 9.45 0.44 6.43
CA ALA A 180 8.96 -0.84 6.94
C ALA A 180 7.43 -0.93 6.88
N ALA A 181 6.70 0.17 7.12
CA ALA A 181 5.25 0.21 7.03
C ALA A 181 4.74 -0.04 5.60
N ILE A 182 5.38 0.55 4.59
CA ILE A 182 5.07 0.26 3.17
C ILE A 182 5.54 -1.14 2.74
N ALA A 183 6.60 -1.66 3.37
CA ALA A 183 7.18 -2.96 3.02
C ALA A 183 6.52 -4.13 3.76
N THR A 184 5.71 -3.89 4.80
CA THR A 184 5.01 -4.96 5.52
C THR A 184 4.12 -5.68 4.52
N PRO A 185 4.52 -6.89 4.08
CA PRO A 185 3.86 -7.52 2.96
C PRO A 185 2.50 -7.98 3.47
N VAL A 186 1.44 -7.30 3.04
CA VAL A 186 0.04 -7.69 3.30
C VAL A 186 -0.20 -9.15 2.91
N ALA A 187 0.63 -9.71 2.03
CA ALA A 187 0.65 -11.11 1.65
C ALA A 187 0.72 -12.08 2.85
N ALA A 188 1.60 -11.87 3.84
CA ALA A 188 1.73 -12.84 4.95
C ALA A 188 0.53 -12.84 5.90
N PRO A 189 -0.01 -11.68 6.34
CA PRO A 189 -1.28 -11.62 7.06
C PRO A 189 -2.47 -12.15 6.25
N ILE A 190 -2.55 -11.86 4.94
CA ILE A 190 -3.60 -12.41 4.05
C ILE A 190 -3.51 -13.94 3.99
N HIS A 191 -2.30 -14.50 3.89
CA HIS A 191 -2.10 -15.96 3.85
C HIS A 191 -2.48 -16.65 5.16
N ALA A 192 -2.31 -15.96 6.29
CA ALA A 192 -2.64 -16.47 7.62
C ALA A 192 -4.10 -16.18 8.04
N ALA A 193 -4.85 -15.39 7.26
CA ALA A 193 -6.22 -15.02 7.59
C ALA A 193 -7.20 -16.20 7.40
N PRO A 194 -8.23 -16.33 8.25
CA PRO A 194 -9.27 -17.34 8.05
C PRO A 194 -10.09 -17.05 6.79
N SER A 195 -10.53 -18.11 6.11
CA SER A 195 -11.42 -17.97 4.95
C SER A 195 -12.79 -17.42 5.37
N ALA A 196 -13.26 -16.39 4.69
CA ALA A 196 -14.59 -15.81 4.85
C ALA A 196 -15.33 -15.79 3.50
N ALA A 197 -16.67 -15.84 3.54
CA ALA A 197 -17.48 -15.68 2.35
C ALA A 197 -17.49 -14.21 1.91
N LEU A 198 -17.22 -13.96 0.63
CA LEU A 198 -17.25 -12.60 0.07
C LEU A 198 -18.70 -12.11 -0.06
N VAL A 199 -18.96 -10.91 0.44
CA VAL A 199 -20.23 -10.18 0.28
C VAL A 199 -20.07 -9.04 -0.72
N ASP A 200 -21.18 -8.55 -1.27
CA ASP A 200 -21.19 -7.58 -2.36
C ASP A 200 -20.50 -6.24 -2.04
N ALA A 201 -20.40 -5.90 -0.76
CA ALA A 201 -19.74 -4.71 -0.25
C ALA A 201 -18.23 -4.86 -0.04
N ASP A 202 -17.67 -6.07 -0.09
CA ASP A 202 -16.23 -6.29 0.12
C ASP A 202 -15.41 -5.66 -1.00
N GLU A 203 -14.26 -5.07 -0.66
CA GLU A 203 -13.44 -4.25 -1.56
C GLU A 203 -12.05 -4.85 -1.77
N MET A 204 -11.56 -4.84 -3.02
CA MET A 204 -10.17 -5.16 -3.36
C MET A 204 -9.51 -3.93 -3.98
N GLY A 205 -8.38 -3.50 -3.41
CA GLY A 205 -7.60 -2.36 -3.88
C GLY A 205 -6.61 -2.74 -4.99
N PHE A 206 -6.35 -1.82 -5.92
CA PHE A 206 -5.32 -1.93 -6.95
C PHE A 206 -4.78 -0.54 -7.33
N TRP A 207 -3.60 -0.51 -7.93
CA TRP A 207 -3.06 0.72 -8.51
C TRP A 207 -3.62 0.90 -9.92
N ASP A 208 -4.41 1.94 -10.15
CA ASP A 208 -4.89 2.27 -11.48
C ASP A 208 -3.80 3.02 -12.25
N SER A 209 -3.24 2.36 -13.27
CA SER A 209 -2.19 2.92 -14.13
C SER A 209 -2.65 4.11 -14.96
N VAL A 210 -3.96 4.31 -15.15
CA VAL A 210 -4.50 5.41 -15.97
C VAL A 210 -4.66 6.67 -15.12
N SER A 211 -5.30 6.56 -13.95
CA SER A 211 -5.44 7.69 -13.01
C SER A 211 -4.20 7.92 -12.14
N LEU A 212 -3.22 7.01 -12.17
CA LEU A 212 -2.00 7.02 -11.35
C LEU A 212 -2.33 7.17 -9.85
N GLY A 213 -3.35 6.43 -9.39
CA GLY A 213 -3.84 6.48 -8.03
C GLY A 213 -4.39 5.16 -7.53
N LEU A 214 -4.57 5.08 -6.20
CA LEU A 214 -5.19 3.91 -5.57
C LEU A 214 -6.68 3.87 -5.92
N SER A 215 -7.10 2.76 -6.52
CA SER A 215 -8.49 2.48 -6.88
C SER A 215 -8.96 1.18 -6.25
N LYS A 216 -10.27 0.93 -6.27
CA LYS A 216 -10.87 -0.28 -5.70
C LYS A 216 -12.00 -0.82 -6.58
N VAL A 217 -12.25 -2.12 -6.48
CA VAL A 217 -13.43 -2.80 -7.02
C VAL A 217 -14.15 -3.50 -5.89
N THR A 218 -15.49 -3.46 -5.89
CA THR A 218 -16.27 -4.27 -4.97
C THR A 218 -16.46 -5.68 -5.53
N TRP A 219 -16.80 -6.65 -4.67
CA TRP A 219 -17.18 -7.98 -5.13
C TRP A 219 -18.38 -7.94 -6.09
N ALA A 220 -19.32 -7.00 -5.88
CA ALA A 220 -20.40 -6.75 -6.83
C ALA A 220 -19.89 -6.32 -8.22
N ASN A 221 -18.88 -5.42 -8.29
CA ASN A 221 -18.30 -5.00 -9.57
C ASN A 221 -17.60 -6.16 -10.28
N VAL A 222 -16.86 -7.00 -9.54
CA VAL A 222 -16.20 -8.19 -10.10
C VAL A 222 -17.24 -9.15 -10.66
N LYS A 223 -18.27 -9.48 -9.89
CA LYS A 223 -19.37 -10.34 -10.34
C LYS A 223 -20.04 -9.78 -11.59
N ALA A 224 -20.36 -8.49 -11.61
CA ALA A 224 -21.02 -7.84 -12.74
C ALA A 224 -20.15 -7.90 -14.01
N THR A 225 -18.87 -7.54 -13.90
CA THR A 225 -17.92 -7.54 -15.04
C THR A 225 -17.74 -8.94 -15.58
N LEU A 226 -17.50 -9.90 -14.70
CA LEU A 226 -17.30 -11.30 -15.08
C LEU A 226 -18.59 -11.86 -15.67
N LYS A 227 -19.75 -11.55 -15.10
CA LYS A 227 -21.04 -11.93 -15.67
C LYS A 227 -21.20 -11.35 -17.08
N THR A 228 -20.96 -10.05 -17.29
CA THR A 228 -21.06 -9.43 -18.61
C THR A 228 -20.11 -10.09 -19.60
N TYR A 229 -18.84 -10.30 -19.24
CA TYR A 229 -17.85 -10.94 -20.11
C TYR A 229 -18.22 -12.38 -20.44
N LEU A 230 -18.56 -13.18 -19.43
CA LEU A 230 -19.00 -14.56 -19.60
C LEU A 230 -20.33 -14.62 -20.36
N ASP A 231 -21.26 -13.70 -20.17
CA ASP A 231 -22.49 -13.62 -20.96
C ASP A 231 -22.19 -13.31 -22.44
N THR A 232 -21.12 -12.58 -22.76
CA THR A 232 -20.72 -12.34 -24.16
C THR A 232 -20.04 -13.55 -24.80
N LEU A 233 -19.25 -14.31 -24.03
CA LEU A 233 -18.62 -15.56 -24.47
C LEU A 233 -19.60 -16.73 -24.53
N TYR A 234 -20.51 -16.76 -23.56
CA TYR A 234 -21.60 -17.71 -23.39
C TYR A 234 -22.90 -16.98 -23.66
N ALA A 235 -22.99 -16.32 -24.83
CA ALA A 235 -24.21 -15.71 -25.34
C ALA A 235 -25.38 -16.62 -24.98
N ALA A 236 -26.35 -16.07 -24.23
CA ALA A 236 -27.41 -16.80 -23.57
C ALA A 236 -27.72 -18.09 -24.32
N LYS A 237 -27.29 -19.23 -23.76
CA LYS A 237 -27.98 -20.48 -24.00
C LYS A 237 -29.36 -20.20 -23.42
N GLY A 238 -30.23 -19.57 -24.22
CA GLY A 238 -31.59 -19.28 -23.80
C GLY A 238 -32.16 -20.59 -23.27
N SER A 239 -33.19 -20.51 -22.45
CA SER A 239 -34.05 -21.66 -22.16
C SER A 239 -34.79 -22.18 -23.42
N ASN A 240 -34.17 -22.04 -24.59
CA ASN A 240 -34.38 -22.74 -25.82
C ASN A 240 -33.04 -23.41 -26.18
N THR A 241 -32.64 -24.41 -25.38
CA THR A 241 -31.80 -25.47 -25.93
C THR A 241 -32.62 -26.10 -27.04
N ASP A 242 -32.37 -25.71 -28.29
CA ASP A 242 -32.29 -26.72 -29.32
C ASP A 242 -31.24 -27.70 -28.81
N ILE A 243 -31.72 -28.78 -28.18
CA ILE A 243 -30.90 -29.92 -27.82
C ILE A 243 -30.55 -30.59 -29.15
N THR A 244 -29.61 -30.01 -29.89
CA THR A 244 -29.09 -30.55 -31.14
C THR A 244 -28.24 -31.79 -30.90
N SER A 245 -27.75 -31.99 -29.68
CA SER A 245 -27.25 -33.29 -29.22
C SER A 245 -27.21 -33.38 -27.70
N LEU A 246 -28.08 -34.21 -27.11
CA LEU A 246 -27.68 -34.94 -25.92
C LEU A 246 -26.79 -36.07 -26.42
N THR A 247 -25.47 -35.91 -26.37
CA THR A 247 -24.54 -37.04 -26.31
C THR A 247 -24.27 -37.30 -24.84
N PRO A 248 -25.14 -37.99 -24.09
CA PRO A 248 -24.82 -38.31 -22.72
C PRO A 248 -23.76 -39.43 -22.79
N SER A 249 -22.57 -39.19 -22.25
CA SER A 249 -21.49 -40.18 -22.14
C SER A 249 -21.80 -41.31 -21.14
N SER A 250 -23.08 -41.45 -20.76
CA SER A 250 -23.68 -42.40 -19.83
C SER A 250 -25.19 -42.39 -20.13
N PRO A 251 -25.98 -43.47 -19.99
CA PRO A 251 -27.42 -43.45 -20.27
C PRO A 251 -28.15 -42.44 -19.37
N GLY A 252 -28.31 -41.21 -19.86
CA GLY A 252 -28.96 -40.13 -19.16
C GLY A 252 -30.46 -40.28 -19.26
N THR A 253 -31.13 -40.52 -18.14
CA THR A 253 -32.59 -40.50 -18.07
C THR A 253 -33.07 -39.05 -18.03
N ILE A 254 -33.99 -38.67 -18.92
CA ILE A 254 -34.76 -37.43 -18.80
C ILE A 254 -35.83 -37.68 -17.73
N ASN A 255 -35.47 -37.53 -16.45
CA ASN A 255 -36.38 -37.73 -15.32
C ASN A 255 -37.28 -36.50 -15.15
N ASN A 256 -38.59 -36.71 -15.18
CA ASN A 256 -39.62 -35.71 -14.84
C ASN A 256 -39.61 -34.39 -15.65
N MET A 257 -38.79 -34.28 -16.70
CA MET A 257 -38.88 -33.16 -17.64
C MET A 257 -39.91 -33.52 -18.71
N ALA A 258 -41.03 -32.83 -18.72
CA ALA A 258 -41.93 -32.86 -19.85
C ALA A 258 -41.17 -32.38 -21.09
N ILE A 259 -41.13 -33.21 -22.14
CA ILE A 259 -40.70 -32.76 -23.46
C ILE A 259 -41.84 -31.88 -23.99
N GLY A 260 -41.69 -30.56 -23.81
CA GLY A 260 -42.77 -29.58 -23.94
C GLY A 260 -43.24 -29.10 -22.56
N GLY A 261 -43.03 -27.82 -22.26
CA GLY A 261 -43.42 -27.23 -20.98
C GLY A 261 -44.91 -27.42 -20.67
N GLY A 262 -45.27 -27.39 -19.37
CA GLY A 262 -46.61 -27.65 -18.83
C GLY A 262 -47.75 -26.74 -19.31
N THR A 263 -47.50 -25.84 -20.26
CA THR A 263 -48.52 -25.18 -21.09
C THR A 263 -47.95 -25.07 -22.51
N PRO A 264 -48.40 -25.91 -23.47
CA PRO A 264 -47.84 -25.86 -24.81
C PRO A 264 -48.25 -24.55 -25.51
N LEU A 265 -47.26 -23.77 -25.94
CA LEU A 265 -47.44 -22.70 -26.91
C LEU A 265 -48.05 -23.29 -28.19
N ALA A 266 -48.93 -22.55 -28.86
CA ALA A 266 -49.56 -22.99 -30.10
C ALA A 266 -48.50 -23.34 -31.17
N GLY A 267 -48.32 -24.65 -31.40
CA GLY A 267 -47.22 -25.22 -32.19
C GLY A 267 -46.70 -26.54 -31.61
N ALA A 268 -47.63 -27.39 -31.13
CA ALA A 268 -47.32 -28.68 -30.53
C ALA A 268 -46.42 -29.54 -31.43
N PHE A 269 -45.53 -30.33 -30.83
CA PHE A 269 -44.72 -31.32 -31.56
C PHE A 269 -45.60 -32.12 -32.53
N THR A 270 -45.34 -31.99 -33.83
CA THR A 270 -46.11 -32.67 -34.87
C THR A 270 -45.64 -34.10 -35.11
N THR A 271 -44.40 -34.44 -34.70
CA THR A 271 -43.78 -35.74 -34.93
C THR A 271 -42.81 -36.11 -33.80
N LEU A 272 -42.73 -37.41 -33.48
CA LEU A 272 -41.66 -38.00 -32.67
C LEU A 272 -40.92 -39.05 -33.52
N THR A 273 -39.62 -38.87 -33.73
CA THR A 273 -38.76 -39.83 -34.45
C THR A 273 -37.83 -40.50 -33.45
N ALA A 274 -37.91 -41.82 -33.33
CA ALA A 274 -37.04 -42.63 -32.48
C ALA A 274 -36.23 -43.61 -33.34
N ASN A 275 -34.92 -43.71 -33.08
CA ASN A 275 -34.04 -44.66 -33.78
C ASN A 275 -34.21 -46.11 -33.27
N GLY A 276 -34.84 -46.28 -32.11
CA GLY A 276 -35.25 -47.55 -31.52
C GLY A 276 -36.75 -47.59 -31.23
N GLY A 277 -37.23 -48.66 -30.58
CA GLY A 277 -38.63 -48.80 -30.21
C GLY A 277 -39.08 -47.80 -29.14
N ILE A 278 -40.34 -47.37 -29.21
CA ILE A 278 -41.00 -46.61 -28.13
C ILE A 278 -41.66 -47.64 -27.20
N GLN A 279 -41.18 -47.72 -25.95
CA GLN A 279 -41.70 -48.63 -24.93
C GLN A 279 -42.10 -47.85 -23.68
N SER A 280 -43.22 -48.23 -23.05
CA SER A 280 -43.55 -47.80 -21.69
C SER A 280 -43.06 -48.86 -20.72
N THR A 281 -42.22 -48.48 -19.76
CA THR A 281 -41.79 -49.34 -18.64
C THR A 281 -42.61 -49.09 -17.38
N SER A 282 -43.53 -48.12 -17.42
CA SER A 282 -44.41 -47.82 -16.29
C SER A 282 -45.50 -48.89 -16.17
N PRO A 283 -45.83 -49.35 -14.95
CA PRO A 283 -46.94 -50.27 -14.75
C PRO A 283 -48.33 -49.63 -15.01
N SER A 284 -48.39 -48.30 -15.19
CA SER A 284 -49.65 -47.56 -15.38
C SER A 284 -49.67 -46.61 -16.58
N ALA A 285 -48.52 -46.27 -17.16
CA ALA A 285 -48.49 -45.38 -18.33
C ALA A 285 -48.66 -46.18 -19.62
N LEU A 286 -49.53 -45.69 -20.49
CA LEU A 286 -49.84 -46.31 -21.79
C LEU A 286 -49.24 -45.49 -22.94
N ILE A 287 -49.09 -46.13 -24.10
CA ILE A 287 -48.76 -45.47 -25.37
C ILE A 287 -50.05 -45.38 -26.17
N GLY A 288 -50.46 -44.18 -26.61
CA GLY A 288 -51.68 -44.04 -27.39
C GLY A 288 -52.10 -42.60 -27.64
N TYR A 289 -53.35 -42.45 -28.07
CA TYR A 289 -53.95 -41.16 -28.37
C TYR A 289 -54.46 -40.47 -27.09
N GLY A 290 -54.12 -39.19 -26.94
CA GLY A 290 -54.58 -38.38 -25.81
C GLY A 290 -56.05 -37.96 -25.95
N THR A 291 -56.67 -37.57 -24.83
CA THR A 291 -58.03 -37.02 -24.75
C THR A 291 -58.25 -35.92 -25.79
N GLY A 292 -59.38 -35.98 -26.52
CA GLY A 292 -59.71 -35.03 -27.60
C GLY A 292 -59.24 -35.43 -29.00
N SER A 293 -58.32 -36.40 -29.12
CA SER A 293 -57.87 -36.90 -30.42
C SER A 293 -58.95 -37.69 -31.16
N GLY A 294 -59.82 -38.38 -30.42
CA GLY A 294 -60.87 -39.23 -30.99
C GLY A 294 -62.16 -38.50 -31.39
N GLY A 295 -63.20 -39.28 -31.71
CA GLY A 295 -64.56 -38.80 -31.94
C GLY A 295 -65.59 -39.92 -31.85
N MET A 296 -66.87 -39.58 -32.03
CA MET A 296 -67.99 -40.53 -32.06
C MET A 296 -68.80 -40.34 -33.34
N VAL A 297 -69.26 -41.43 -33.95
CA VAL A 297 -70.19 -41.42 -35.09
C VAL A 297 -71.26 -42.51 -34.94
N THR A 298 -72.48 -42.24 -35.40
CA THR A 298 -73.62 -43.19 -35.32
C THR A 298 -74.10 -43.58 -36.71
N GLN A 299 -74.31 -44.87 -36.96
CA GLN A 299 -74.95 -45.36 -38.19
C GLN A 299 -76.45 -45.00 -38.19
N THR A 300 -76.91 -44.45 -39.32
CA THR A 300 -78.28 -43.92 -39.42
C THR A 300 -79.30 -44.96 -39.89
N THR A 301 -79.00 -45.72 -40.95
CA THR A 301 -80.01 -46.51 -41.66
C THR A 301 -79.99 -48.02 -41.41
N SER A 302 -78.82 -48.65 -41.32
CA SER A 302 -78.66 -50.10 -41.16
C SER A 302 -77.29 -50.46 -40.62
N LYS A 303 -77.08 -51.72 -40.20
CA LYS A 303 -75.75 -52.21 -39.78
C LYS A 303 -74.71 -52.27 -40.90
N SER A 304 -75.12 -52.23 -42.17
CA SER A 304 -74.25 -52.15 -43.35
C SER A 304 -73.98 -50.71 -43.81
N THR A 305 -74.58 -49.70 -43.16
CA THR A 305 -74.45 -48.30 -43.56
C THR A 305 -73.04 -47.80 -43.29
N ALA A 306 -72.38 -47.22 -44.30
CA ALA A 306 -71.07 -46.62 -44.13
C ALA A 306 -71.11 -45.45 -43.14
N VAL A 307 -70.01 -45.23 -42.42
CA VAL A 307 -69.84 -44.10 -41.50
C VAL A 307 -68.59 -43.31 -41.87
N THR A 308 -68.57 -42.02 -41.56
CA THR A 308 -67.40 -41.17 -41.78
C THR A 308 -66.92 -40.60 -40.45
N LEU A 309 -65.68 -40.90 -40.07
CA LEU A 309 -65.05 -40.34 -38.88
C LEU A 309 -63.54 -40.18 -39.12
N ASN A 310 -63.14 -38.97 -39.51
CA ASN A 310 -61.75 -38.63 -39.83
C ASN A 310 -60.92 -38.33 -38.57
N LYS A 311 -60.80 -39.32 -37.67
CA LYS A 311 -60.04 -39.23 -36.42
C LYS A 311 -59.12 -40.45 -36.25
N PRO A 312 -57.97 -40.33 -35.57
CA PRO A 312 -57.02 -41.43 -35.38
C PRO A 312 -57.57 -42.59 -34.53
N GLY A 313 -58.62 -42.34 -33.75
CA GLY A 313 -59.42 -43.36 -33.09
C GLY A 313 -60.80 -42.82 -32.77
N GLY A 314 -61.69 -43.66 -32.25
CA GLY A 314 -63.02 -43.21 -31.88
C GLY A 314 -64.03 -44.33 -31.66
N GLN A 315 -65.27 -43.91 -31.42
CA GLN A 315 -66.41 -44.78 -31.19
C GLN A 315 -67.37 -44.76 -32.39
N ILE A 316 -67.83 -45.94 -32.80
CA ILE A 316 -68.88 -46.10 -33.81
C ILE A 316 -70.08 -46.75 -33.14
N VAL A 317 -71.17 -46.02 -33.01
CA VAL A 317 -72.46 -46.55 -32.55
C VAL A 317 -73.18 -47.13 -33.75
N MET A 318 -73.25 -48.45 -33.85
CA MET A 318 -73.93 -49.13 -34.96
C MET A 318 -75.45 -49.01 -34.84
N ASN A 319 -76.13 -49.14 -35.98
CA ASN A 319 -77.60 -49.16 -36.03
C ASN A 319 -78.15 -50.41 -35.30
N ASN A 320 -79.36 -50.30 -34.76
CA ASN A 320 -80.02 -51.33 -33.96
C ASN A 320 -80.81 -52.38 -34.78
N ALA A 321 -80.64 -52.44 -36.10
CA ALA A 321 -81.27 -53.46 -36.94
C ALA A 321 -80.94 -54.88 -36.45
N ALA A 322 -81.85 -55.83 -36.62
CA ALA A 322 -81.60 -57.21 -36.21
C ALA A 322 -80.44 -57.83 -37.02
N LEU A 323 -79.49 -58.50 -36.34
CA LEU A 323 -78.48 -59.35 -36.95
C LEU A 323 -78.72 -60.79 -36.49
N ALA A 324 -79.08 -61.67 -37.43
CA ALA A 324 -79.39 -63.07 -37.12
C ALA A 324 -78.15 -63.84 -36.61
N SER A 325 -78.39 -64.93 -35.88
CA SER A 325 -77.32 -65.80 -35.37
C SER A 325 -76.42 -66.31 -36.50
N GLY A 326 -75.10 -66.24 -36.30
CA GLY A 326 -74.08 -66.69 -37.25
C GLY A 326 -73.83 -65.74 -38.42
N VAL A 327 -74.67 -64.72 -38.63
CA VAL A 327 -74.58 -63.79 -39.77
C VAL A 327 -73.57 -62.68 -39.51
N ALA A 328 -72.81 -62.34 -40.55
CA ALA A 328 -71.88 -61.21 -40.58
C ALA A 328 -72.43 -60.08 -41.45
N VAL A 329 -72.18 -58.84 -41.05
CA VAL A 329 -72.49 -57.63 -41.79
C VAL A 329 -71.25 -56.75 -41.88
N THR A 330 -70.96 -56.27 -43.08
CA THR A 330 -69.82 -55.39 -43.35
C THR A 330 -70.32 -53.99 -43.67
N PHE A 331 -69.65 -52.99 -43.14
CA PHE A 331 -69.82 -51.60 -43.55
C PHE A 331 -68.46 -50.94 -43.75
N GLN A 332 -68.45 -49.82 -44.46
CA GLN A 332 -67.23 -49.05 -44.72
C GLN A 332 -67.07 -47.95 -43.66
N LEU A 333 -65.89 -47.88 -43.04
CA LEU A 333 -65.44 -46.72 -42.28
C LEU A 333 -64.65 -45.80 -43.22
N ASN A 334 -65.22 -44.65 -43.57
CA ASN A 334 -64.51 -43.57 -44.25
C ASN A 334 -63.69 -42.79 -43.23
N ASN A 335 -62.38 -42.81 -43.38
CA ASN A 335 -61.44 -42.11 -42.52
C ASN A 335 -60.20 -41.72 -43.33
N SER A 336 -60.05 -40.43 -43.62
CA SER A 336 -58.97 -39.86 -44.45
C SER A 336 -57.56 -40.10 -43.90
N LEU A 337 -57.42 -40.52 -42.64
CA LEU A 337 -56.13 -40.79 -42.01
C LEU A 337 -55.58 -42.20 -42.31
N ILE A 338 -56.44 -43.11 -42.80
CA ILE A 338 -56.07 -44.50 -43.10
C ILE A 338 -55.33 -44.57 -44.44
N SER A 339 -54.24 -45.32 -44.44
CA SER A 339 -53.43 -45.68 -45.60
C SER A 339 -53.37 -47.20 -45.76
N PRO A 340 -53.02 -47.73 -46.95
CA PRO A 340 -53.03 -49.18 -47.20
C PRO A 340 -52.11 -50.03 -46.30
N SER A 341 -51.07 -49.41 -45.72
CA SER A 341 -50.13 -50.10 -44.81
C SER A 341 -50.52 -50.00 -43.33
N ASP A 342 -51.59 -49.27 -43.01
CA ASP A 342 -51.98 -49.05 -41.62
C ASP A 342 -52.70 -50.26 -41.03
N MET A 343 -52.57 -50.42 -39.72
CA MET A 343 -53.37 -51.36 -38.94
C MET A 343 -54.55 -50.61 -38.34
N VAL A 344 -55.76 -51.17 -38.45
CA VAL A 344 -56.96 -50.62 -37.79
C VAL A 344 -57.40 -51.61 -36.75
N ASP A 345 -57.05 -51.35 -35.49
CA ASP A 345 -57.50 -52.17 -34.38
C ASP A 345 -58.95 -51.79 -34.06
N VAL A 346 -59.84 -52.77 -33.99
CA VAL A 346 -61.26 -52.58 -33.67
C VAL A 346 -61.69 -53.56 -32.60
N VAL A 347 -62.50 -53.09 -31.66
CA VAL A 347 -63.05 -53.90 -30.56
C VAL A 347 -64.50 -53.52 -30.30
N VAL A 348 -65.31 -54.50 -29.91
CA VAL A 348 -66.66 -54.24 -29.39
C VAL A 348 -66.53 -53.72 -27.97
N SER A 349 -67.04 -52.52 -27.70
CA SER A 349 -67.07 -51.99 -26.34
C SER A 349 -68.15 -52.67 -25.49
N ASP A 350 -67.84 -52.89 -24.22
CA ASP A 350 -68.69 -53.56 -23.24
C ASP A 350 -69.95 -52.75 -22.82
N SER A 351 -70.00 -51.47 -23.19
CA SER A 351 -71.03 -50.55 -22.70
C SER A 351 -72.46 -50.82 -23.19
N VAL A 352 -72.68 -51.63 -24.25
CA VAL A 352 -74.03 -51.81 -24.83
C VAL A 352 -74.32 -53.15 -25.54
N ALA A 353 -73.35 -54.07 -25.59
CA ALA A 353 -73.54 -55.42 -26.16
C ALA A 353 -73.42 -56.47 -25.05
N THR A 354 -74.30 -57.49 -25.05
CA THR A 354 -74.12 -58.66 -24.18
C THR A 354 -72.72 -59.23 -24.41
N ALA A 355 -71.88 -59.19 -23.37
CA ALA A 355 -70.47 -59.53 -23.47
C ALA A 355 -70.28 -60.88 -24.20
N GLY A 356 -69.38 -60.90 -25.20
CA GLY A 356 -69.08 -62.11 -25.98
C GLY A 356 -70.13 -62.53 -27.02
N SER A 357 -71.14 -61.71 -27.33
CA SER A 357 -72.17 -62.05 -28.34
C SER A 357 -71.82 -61.65 -29.78
N TYR A 358 -70.79 -60.81 -29.95
CA TYR A 358 -70.35 -60.35 -31.26
C TYR A 358 -68.84 -60.48 -31.42
N GLU A 359 -68.43 -60.76 -32.65
CA GLU A 359 -67.05 -60.73 -33.11
C GLU A 359 -66.90 -59.58 -34.12
N VAL A 360 -65.78 -58.85 -34.05
CA VAL A 360 -65.49 -57.73 -34.95
C VAL A 360 -64.06 -57.82 -35.46
N TRP A 361 -63.87 -57.51 -36.74
CA TRP A 361 -62.55 -57.33 -37.32
C TRP A 361 -62.58 -56.23 -38.39
N SER A 362 -61.41 -55.67 -38.66
CA SER A 362 -61.19 -54.79 -39.79
C SER A 362 -60.59 -55.57 -40.96
N SER A 363 -60.89 -55.16 -42.18
CA SER A 363 -60.28 -55.68 -43.40
C SER A 363 -60.11 -54.56 -44.43
N ASP A 364 -59.35 -54.85 -45.49
CA ASP A 364 -59.23 -53.96 -46.66
C ASP A 364 -58.86 -52.51 -46.31
N ALA A 365 -57.81 -52.30 -45.51
CA ALA A 365 -57.28 -50.96 -45.30
C ALA A 365 -56.86 -50.36 -46.65
N ARG A 366 -57.47 -49.23 -47.02
CA ARG A 366 -57.25 -48.50 -48.28
C ARG A 366 -57.04 -47.03 -47.97
N ALA A 367 -56.55 -46.28 -48.96
CA ALA A 367 -56.44 -44.84 -48.83
C ALA A 367 -57.82 -44.23 -48.49
N GLY A 368 -57.94 -43.68 -47.28
CA GLY A 368 -59.13 -43.00 -46.80
C GLY A 368 -60.26 -43.89 -46.28
N ASN A 369 -60.13 -45.22 -46.23
CA ASN A 369 -61.17 -46.10 -45.66
C ASN A 369 -60.65 -47.49 -45.25
N CYS A 370 -61.48 -48.20 -44.47
CA CYS A 370 -61.37 -49.66 -44.29
C CYS A 370 -62.77 -50.28 -44.19
N GLN A 371 -62.84 -51.60 -44.31
CA GLN A 371 -64.05 -52.36 -44.02
C GLN A 371 -64.04 -52.82 -42.57
N ILE A 372 -65.20 -52.76 -41.92
CA ILE A 372 -65.43 -53.29 -40.59
C ILE A 372 -66.54 -54.31 -40.70
N THR A 373 -66.27 -55.53 -40.25
CA THR A 373 -67.24 -56.62 -40.26
C THR A 373 -67.62 -56.98 -38.83
N LEU A 374 -68.92 -57.00 -38.56
CA LEU A 374 -69.49 -57.46 -37.31
C LEU A 374 -70.23 -58.78 -37.55
N ARG A 375 -69.93 -59.81 -36.76
CA ARG A 375 -70.63 -61.09 -36.78
C ARG A 375 -71.35 -61.32 -35.47
N ASN A 376 -72.61 -61.74 -35.53
CA ASN A 376 -73.33 -62.24 -34.37
C ASN A 376 -72.94 -63.70 -34.14
N ILE A 377 -72.32 -63.98 -33.00
CA ILE A 377 -71.86 -65.31 -32.60
C ILE A 377 -72.74 -65.92 -31.49
N SER A 378 -73.81 -65.22 -31.08
CA SER A 378 -74.78 -65.73 -30.12
C SER A 378 -75.75 -66.73 -30.76
N ALA A 379 -76.51 -67.44 -29.91
CA ALA A 379 -77.51 -68.42 -30.33
C ALA A 379 -78.81 -67.80 -30.91
N GLY A 380 -78.97 -66.47 -30.87
CA GLY A 380 -80.22 -65.80 -31.25
C GLY A 380 -80.00 -64.56 -32.13
N SER A 381 -81.08 -64.04 -32.71
CA SER A 381 -81.04 -62.75 -33.40
C SER A 381 -80.97 -61.61 -32.37
N LEU A 382 -80.07 -60.66 -32.59
CA LEU A 382 -79.85 -59.53 -31.68
C LEU A 382 -80.03 -58.20 -32.40
N SER A 383 -80.67 -57.24 -31.74
CA SER A 383 -81.01 -55.91 -32.29
C SER A 383 -80.36 -54.78 -31.48
N ASN A 384 -79.20 -55.03 -30.87
CA ASN A 384 -78.49 -54.02 -30.08
C ASN A 384 -77.79 -53.01 -31.00
N ALA A 385 -77.76 -51.75 -30.57
CA ALA A 385 -76.86 -50.74 -31.12
C ALA A 385 -75.45 -51.00 -30.59
N VAL A 386 -74.70 -51.86 -31.30
CA VAL A 386 -73.35 -52.26 -30.89
C VAL A 386 -72.41 -51.06 -31.00
N VAL A 387 -71.66 -50.77 -29.94
CA VAL A 387 -70.66 -49.70 -29.95
C VAL A 387 -69.29 -50.29 -30.16
N LEU A 388 -68.63 -49.88 -31.25
CA LEU A 388 -67.27 -50.26 -31.58
C LEU A 388 -66.31 -49.17 -31.14
N GLN A 389 -65.12 -49.56 -30.69
CA GLN A 389 -63.97 -48.66 -30.53
C GLN A 389 -62.92 -49.04 -31.55
N PHE A 390 -62.32 -48.05 -32.21
CA PHE A 390 -61.20 -48.29 -33.10
C PHE A 390 -60.03 -47.35 -32.83
N GLY A 391 -58.84 -47.81 -33.18
CA GLY A 391 -57.62 -47.02 -33.26
C GLY A 391 -56.87 -47.36 -34.54
N VAL A 392 -56.41 -46.33 -35.25
CA VAL A 392 -55.51 -46.49 -36.40
C VAL A 392 -54.09 -46.54 -35.85
N ARG A 393 -53.26 -47.49 -36.26
CA ARG A 393 -51.81 -47.47 -36.06
C ARG A 393 -51.15 -47.32 -37.42
N LYS A 394 -50.32 -46.29 -37.57
CA LYS A 394 -49.61 -46.05 -38.82
C LYS A 394 -48.64 -47.20 -39.07
N GLY A 395 -48.78 -47.83 -40.23
CA GLY A 395 -47.81 -48.79 -40.73
C GLY A 395 -47.04 -48.21 -41.90
N VAL A 396 -45.82 -48.70 -42.09
CA VAL A 396 -44.96 -48.35 -43.22
C VAL A 396 -44.62 -49.64 -43.93
N THR A 397 -44.75 -49.62 -45.26
CA THR A 397 -44.14 -50.62 -46.14
C THR A 397 -42.91 -49.97 -46.78
N VAL A 398 -41.85 -50.77 -46.96
CA VAL A 398 -40.60 -50.30 -47.59
C VAL A 398 -40.74 -50.33 -49.10
#